data_AF-G5IZV6-F1
#
_entry.id   AF-G5IZV6-F1
#
_cell.length_a   1.000
_cell.length_b   1.000
_cell.length_c   1.000
_cell.angle_alpha   90.00
_cell.angle_beta   90.00
_cell.angle_gamma   90.00
#
_symmetry.space_group_name_H-M   'P 1'
#
loop_
_entity.id
_entity.type
_entity.pdbx_description
1 polymer ?
#
loop_
_entity_poly.entity_id
_entity_poly.type
_entity_poly.pdbx_seq_one_letter_code
_entity_poly.pdbx_strand_id
1 'polypeptide(L)' 'MAERVTDTLYKSEEEWMSTEVSSEVAAYFGEIIPEKDGMIQRLRVDKLLSDAQRSWLLPENRSQ' A
#
# COMPACT_ATOMS: atom_id res chain seq x y z
N MET A 1 -8.87 8.51 -25.10
CA MET A 1 -9.48 9.11 -23.90
C MET A 1 -9.64 7.99 -22.89
N ALA A 2 -8.93 8.03 -21.76
CA ALA A 2 -9.03 7.02 -20.71
C ALA A 2 -9.80 7.66 -19.54
N GLU A 3 -11.10 7.43 -19.50
CA GLU A 3 -11.97 7.85 -18.41
C GLU A 3 -11.64 6.98 -17.19
N ARG A 4 -11.02 7.57 -16.16
CA ARG A 4 -10.77 6.89 -14.88
C ARG A 4 -12.01 7.06 -14.01
N VAL A 5 -12.94 6.12 -14.13
CA VAL A 5 -14.01 5.95 -13.13
C VAL A 5 -13.32 5.51 -11.84
N THR A 6 -13.28 6.40 -10.85
CA THR A 6 -12.83 6.05 -9.50
C THR A 6 -14.10 5.88 -8.69
N ASP A 7 -14.78 4.73 -8.87
CA ASP A 7 -15.90 4.37 -8.02
C ASP A 7 -15.35 4.22 -6.59
N THR A 8 -15.65 5.21 -5.75
CA THR A 8 -15.36 5.13 -4.32
C THR A 8 -16.34 4.12 -3.73
N LEU A 9 -15.85 2.92 -3.42
CA LEU A 9 -16.63 1.91 -2.70
C LEU A 9 -16.97 2.46 -1.31
N TYR A 10 -18.23 2.85 -1.12
CA TYR A 10 -18.77 3.19 0.19
C TYR A 10 -18.96 1.89 0.96
N LYS A 11 -18.06 1.61 1.91
CA LYS A 11 -18.19 0.50 2.87
C LYS A 11 -18.67 1.05 4.20
N SER A 12 -19.66 0.40 4.81
CA SER A 12 -20.08 0.78 6.16
C SER A 12 -18.96 0.48 7.16
N GLU A 13 -18.92 1.20 8.29
CA GLU A 13 -17.90 0.97 9.32
C GLU A 13 -17.93 -0.47 9.86
N GLU A 14 -19.08 -1.14 9.83
CA GLU A 14 -19.18 -2.55 10.22
C GLU A 14 -18.52 -3.51 9.21
N GLU A 15 -18.37 -3.09 7.95
CA GLU A 15 -17.69 -3.84 6.89
C GLU A 15 -16.17 -3.60 6.89
N TRP A 16 -15.67 -2.75 7.78
CA TRP A 16 -14.24 -2.54 7.95
C TRP A 16 -13.67 -3.74 8.69
N MET A 17 -13.11 -4.69 7.93
CA MET A 17 -12.38 -5.80 8.53
C MET A 17 -11.18 -5.27 9.31
N SER A 18 -11.07 -5.65 10.59
CA SER A 18 -9.85 -5.46 11.38
C SER A 18 -8.73 -6.28 10.72
N THR A 19 -7.99 -5.64 9.83
CA THR A 19 -6.84 -6.30 9.23
C THR A 19 -5.72 -6.13 10.23
N GLU A 20 -5.59 -7.09 11.15
CA GLU A 20 -4.38 -7.24 11.96
C GLU A 20 -3.24 -7.60 11.01
N VAL A 21 -2.71 -6.60 10.32
CA VAL A 21 -1.54 -6.78 9.48
C VAL A 21 -0.36 -6.86 10.44
N SER A 22 0.15 -8.08 10.65
CA SER A 22 1.40 -8.25 11.38
C SER A 22 2.49 -7.41 10.72
N SER A 23 3.20 -6.64 11.53
CA SER A 23 4.36 -5.84 11.10
C SER A 23 5.43 -6.68 10.39
N GLU A 24 5.46 -7.99 10.65
CA GLU A 24 6.33 -8.97 10.00
C GLU A 24 5.97 -9.19 8.52
N VAL A 25 4.69 -9.04 8.17
CA VAL A 25 4.15 -9.26 6.81
C VAL A 25 4.13 -7.96 6.00
N ALA A 26 4.04 -6.80 6.66
CA ALA A 26 3.98 -5.50 6.01
C ALA A 26 5.18 -4.62 6.36
N ALA A 27 6.36 -5.07 5.94
CA ALA A 27 7.61 -4.30 6.04
C ALA A 27 7.55 -2.93 5.32
N TYR A 28 6.54 -2.68 4.49
CA TYR A 28 6.29 -1.39 3.87
C TYR A 28 5.57 -0.38 4.77
N PHE A 29 4.95 -0.79 5.87
CA PHE A 29 4.43 0.17 6.84
C PHE A 29 5.60 0.89 7.51
N GLY A 30 5.51 2.22 7.51
CA GLY A 30 6.37 3.12 8.26
C GLY A 30 5.63 3.68 9.47
N GLU A 31 6.02 4.88 9.88
CA GLU A 31 5.38 5.58 11.00
C GLU A 31 3.92 5.97 10.70
N ILE A 32 3.11 6.01 11.77
CA ILE A 32 1.81 6.68 11.77
C ILE A 32 2.04 8.10 12.24
N ILE A 33 1.58 9.07 11.44
CA ILE A 33 1.61 10.49 11.79
C ILE A 33 0.18 10.86 12.22
N PRO A 34 -0.05 11.19 13.50
CA PRO A 34 -1.35 11.67 13.94
C PRO A 34 -1.61 13.07 13.37
N GLU A 35 -2.81 13.27 12.84
CA GLU A 35 -3.30 14.54 12.32
C GLU A 35 -4.63 14.91 12.98
N LYS A 36 -5.02 16.17 12.88
CA LYS A 36 -6.18 16.69 13.62
C LYS A 36 -7.47 15.91 13.35
N ASP A 37 -7.68 15.50 12.12
CA ASP A 37 -8.90 14.82 11.66
C ASP A 37 -8.65 13.35 11.27
N GLY A 38 -7.52 12.76 11.68
CA GLY A 38 -7.23 11.37 11.37
C GLY A 38 -5.78 10.95 11.55
N MET A 39 -5.39 9.92 10.80
CA MET A 39 -4.06 9.35 10.84
C MET A 39 -3.50 9.27 9.42
N ILE A 40 -2.24 9.67 9.24
CA ILE A 40 -1.51 9.46 8.00
C ILE A 40 -0.57 8.27 8.19
N GLN A 41 -0.77 7.21 7.42
CA GLN A 41 0.15 6.08 7.35
C GLN A 41 1.26 6.37 6.34
N ARG A 42 2.51 6.51 6.82
CA ARG A 42 3.68 6.59 5.93
C ARG A 42 3.98 5.20 5.36
N LEU A 43 4.20 5.12 4.05
CA LEU A 43 4.62 3.89 3.37
C LEU A 43 6.07 3.97 2.90
N ARG A 44 6.82 2.89 3.11
CA ARG A 44 8.17 2.67 2.59
C ARG A 44 8.09 1.96 1.25
N VAL A 45 8.13 2.74 0.17
CA VAL A 45 8.00 2.23 -1.21
C VAL A 45 9.09 1.21 -1.54
N ASP A 46 10.29 1.42 -0.99
CA ASP A 46 11.45 0.52 -1.09
C ASP A 46 11.30 -0.78 -0.30
N LYS A 47 10.14 -1.04 0.33
CA LYS A 47 9.77 -2.29 1.00
C LYS A 47 8.41 -2.82 0.54
N LEU A 48 7.77 -2.15 -0.42
CA LEU A 48 6.44 -2.50 -0.92
C LEU A 48 6.47 -3.82 -1.70
N LEU A 49 7.55 -4.05 -2.44
CA LEU A 49 7.74 -5.25 -3.25
C LEU A 49 8.79 -6.15 -2.60
N SER A 50 8.55 -7.46 -2.63
CA SER A 50 9.59 -8.45 -2.34
C SER A 50 10.71 -8.37 -3.37
N ASP A 51 11.88 -8.91 -3.05
CA ASP A 51 13.02 -8.91 -3.97
C ASP A 51 12.69 -9.62 -5.29
N ALA A 52 11.90 -10.70 -5.22
CA ALA A 52 11.37 -11.38 -6.39
C ALA A 52 10.46 -10.44 -7.21
N GLN A 53 9.55 -9.70 -6.60
CA GLN A 53 8.66 -8.81 -7.34
C GLN A 53 9.41 -7.62 -7.98
N ARG A 54 10.48 -7.14 -7.34
CA ARG A 54 11.33 -6.07 -7.90
C ARG A 54 12.04 -6.50 -9.16
N SER A 55 12.54 -7.74 -9.22
CA SER A 55 13.23 -8.23 -10.42
C SER A 55 12.31 -8.34 -11.63
N TRP A 56 11.03 -8.66 -11.43
CA TRP A 56 10.06 -8.73 -12.53
C TRP A 56 9.51 -7.37 -12.98
N LEU A 57 9.36 -6.42 -12.04
CA LEU A 57 8.64 -5.16 -12.29
C LEU A 57 9.54 -3.96 -12.59
N LEU A 58 10.79 -3.95 -12.11
CA LEU A 58 11.69 -2.82 -12.34
C LEU A 58 12.46 -2.99 -13.66
N PRO A 59 12.46 -1.97 -14.54
CA PRO A 59 13.04 -2.06 -15.88
C PRO A 59 14.54 -2.38 -15.89
N GLU A 60 15.26 -2.12 -14.79
CA GLU A 60 16.69 -2.44 -14.64
C GLU A 60 17.00 -3.95 -14.72
N ASN A 61 15.98 -4.82 -14.59
CA ASN A 61 16.12 -6.28 -14.73
C ASN A 61 15.61 -6.82 -16.09
N ARG A 62 15.14 -5.97 -17.00
CA ARG A 62 14.66 -6.38 -18.34
C ARG A 62 15.74 -6.39 -19.42
N SER A 63 17.00 -6.16 -19.04
CA SER A 63 18.15 -6.20 -19.93
C SER A 63 19.10 -7.32 -19.52
N GLN A 64 18.67 -8.57 -19.69
CA GLN A 64 19.56 -9.70 -19.96
C GLN A 64 18.98 -10.53 -21.10
#